data_AF-A0A538EF62-F1
#
_entry.id   AF-A0A538EF62-F1
#
_cell.length_a   1.000
_cell.length_b   1.000
_cell.length_c   1.000
_cell.angle_alpha   90.00
_cell.angle_beta   90.00
_cell.angle_gamma   90.00
#
_symmetry.space_group_name_H-M   'P 1'
#
loop_
_entity.id
_entity.type
_entity.pdbx_description
1 polymer ?
#
loop_
_entity_poly.entity_id
_entity_poly.type
_entity_poly.pdbx_seq_one_letter_code
_entity_poly.pdbx_strand_id
1 'polypeptide(L)'
;RFLAVLRDVVTEAETLHSRITEDEDGPWQVVDPSIECPISFLDLANEPDAERVAEAWMDADATAPVDLQHGSSSSGRRSSTTVV
;
A
#
# COMPACT_ATOMS: atom_id res chain seq x y z
N ARG A 1 2.48 -5.58 -18.19
CA ARG A 1 3.75 -4.80 -18.31
C ARG A 1 3.93 -3.84 -17.14
N PHE A 2 2.97 -2.95 -16.86
CA PHE A 2 3.05 -1.99 -15.75
C PHE A 2 3.34 -2.65 -14.39
N LEU A 3 2.55 -3.66 -14.00
CA LEU A 3 2.75 -4.40 -12.75
C LEU A 3 4.14 -5.00 -12.56
N ALA A 4 4.72 -5.55 -13.63
CA ALA A 4 6.04 -6.17 -13.57
C ALA A 4 7.11 -5.11 -13.27
N VAL A 5 7.09 -4.00 -14.01
CA VAL A 5 8.03 -2.89 -13.80
C VAL A 5 7.83 -2.24 -12.43
N LEU A 6 6.58 -2.07 -11.99
CA LEU A 6 6.30 -1.50 -10.67
C LEU A 6 6.81 -2.41 -9.55
N ARG A 7 6.67 -3.74 -9.69
CA ARG A 7 7.23 -4.70 -8.74
C ARG A 7 8.76 -4.62 -8.70
N ASP A 8 9.41 -4.53 -9.86
CA ASP A 8 10.87 -4.41 -9.93
C ASP A 8 11.36 -3.14 -9.19
N VAL A 9 10.70 -2.00 -9.45
CA VAL A 9 11.02 -0.73 -8.77
C VAL A 9 10.76 -0.81 -7.26
N VAL A 10 9.68 -1.46 -6.86
CA VAL A 10 9.38 -1.68 -5.43
C VAL A 10 10.49 -2.49 -4.79
N THR A 11 10.90 -3.61 -5.41
CA THR A 11 11.98 -4.48 -4.92
C THR A 11 13.33 -3.76 -4.83
N GLU A 12 13.64 -2.85 -5.75
CA GLU A 12 14.88 -2.05 -5.73
C GLU A 12 14.89 -0.98 -4.64
N ALA A 13 13.73 -0.42 -4.28
CA ALA A 13 13.62 0.65 -3.30
C ALA A 13 13.66 0.12 -1.86
N GLU A 14 14.86 0.03 -1.27
CA GLU A 14 15.08 -0.43 0.12
C GLU A 14 14.20 0.29 1.16
N THR A 15 13.90 1.57 0.95
CA THR A 15 13.00 2.35 1.84
C THR A 15 11.59 1.74 1.94
N LEU A 16 11.08 1.13 0.88
CA LEU A 16 9.76 0.49 0.88
C LEU A 16 9.73 -0.82 1.67
N HIS A 17 10.91 -1.35 2.03
CA HIS A 17 11.07 -2.55 2.83
C HIS A 17 11.47 -2.22 4.27
N SER A 18 11.30 -0.98 4.71
CA SER A 18 11.67 -0.57 6.06
C SER A 18 10.55 -0.83 7.06
N ARG A 19 10.92 -1.42 8.20
CA ARG A 19 10.08 -1.58 9.39
C ARG A 19 10.66 -0.78 10.54
N ILE A 20 9.80 -0.18 11.36
CA ILE A 20 10.17 0.37 12.65
C ILE A 20 9.90 -0.68 13.72
N THR A 21 10.92 -0.94 14.54
CA THR A 21 10.88 -1.84 15.70
C THR A 21 11.40 -1.07 16.91
N GLU A 22 11.23 -1.62 18.11
CA GLU A 22 11.55 -0.94 19.35
C GLU A 22 12.17 -1.94 20.33
N ASP A 23 13.22 -1.48 21.03
CA ASP A 23 13.83 -2.19 22.15
C ASP A 23 13.99 -1.24 23.36
N GLU A 24 14.82 -1.62 24.34
CA GLU A 24 15.03 -0.83 25.56
C GLU A 24 15.62 0.57 25.29
N ASP A 25 16.28 0.78 24.15
CA ASP A 25 16.90 2.05 23.76
C ASP A 25 15.97 2.93 22.89
N GLY A 26 14.79 2.42 22.53
CA GLY A 26 13.76 3.13 21.76
C GLY A 26 13.58 2.62 20.33
N PRO A 27 12.88 3.38 19.46
CA PRO A 27 12.54 2.93 18.12
C PRO A 27 13.75 2.98 17.17
N TRP A 28 13.93 1.92 16.39
CA TRP A 28 14.93 1.82 15.34
C TRP A 28 14.34 1.21 14.06
N GLN A 29 15.04 1.41 12.95
CA GLN A 29 14.59 0.98 11.62
C GLN A 29 15.43 -0.18 11.10
N VAL A 30 14.75 -1.18 10.54
CA VAL A 30 15.37 -2.32 9.84
C VAL A 30 14.87 -2.38 8.40
N VAL A 31 15.74 -2.72 7.46
CA VAL A 31 15.34 -3.07 6.09
C VAL A 31 15.09 -4.57 6.04
N ASP A 32 13.87 -4.96 5.71
CA ASP A 32 13.38 -6.34 5.65
C ASP A 32 12.80 -6.62 4.24
N PRO A 33 13.62 -7.17 3.31
CA PRO A 33 13.19 -7.46 1.94
C PRO A 33 12.04 -8.47 1.83
N SER A 34 11.64 -9.13 2.93
CA SER A 34 10.49 -10.03 2.96
C SER A 34 9.15 -9.30 3.09
N ILE A 35 9.16 -7.99 3.36
CA ILE A 35 7.95 -7.18 3.40
C ILE A 35 7.34 -7.10 2.01
N GLU A 36 6.12 -7.62 1.88
CA GLU A 36 5.35 -7.50 0.65
C GLU A 36 4.67 -6.13 0.59
N CYS A 37 4.77 -5.46 -0.56
CA CYS A 37 3.96 -4.28 -0.87
C CYS A 37 2.84 -4.69 -1.84
N PRO A 38 1.61 -4.94 -1.33
CA PRO A 38 0.50 -5.34 -2.19
C PRO A 38 0.11 -4.19 -3.12
N ILE A 39 0.01 -4.48 -4.42
CA ILE A 39 -0.45 -3.54 -5.44
C ILE A 39 -1.89 -3.92 -5.81
N SER A 40 -2.83 -2.99 -5.58
CA SER A 40 -4.25 -3.19 -5.84
C SER A 40 -4.71 -2.49 -7.13
N PHE A 41 -5.68 -3.08 -7.83
CA PHE A 41 -6.38 -2.46 -8.95
C PHE A 41 -7.83 -2.20 -8.59
N LEU A 42 -8.30 -1.02 -8.97
CA LEU A 42 -9.69 -0.62 -8.83
C LEU A 42 -10.26 -0.33 -10.22
N ASP A 43 -11.26 -1.11 -10.63
CA ASP A 43 -12.00 -0.83 -11.86
C ASP A 43 -13.15 0.14 -11.56
N LEU A 44 -13.03 1.36 -12.09
CA LEU A 44 -14.00 2.44 -11.95
C LEU A 44 -14.73 2.73 -13.27
N ALA A 45 -14.60 1.88 -14.29
CA ALA A 45 -15.10 2.17 -15.64
C ALA A 45 -16.62 2.43 -15.70
N ASN A 46 -17.37 1.88 -14.74
CA ASN A 46 -18.83 2.01 -14.66
C ASN A 46 -19.30 3.02 -13.59
N GLU A 47 -18.38 3.69 -12.91
CA GLU A 47 -18.75 4.65 -11.86
C GLU A 47 -19.17 6.00 -12.47
N PRO A 48 -20.27 6.61 -11.99
CA PRO A 48 -20.59 7.97 -12.35
C PRO A 48 -19.54 8.90 -11.74
N ASP A 49 -18.89 9.69 -12.61
CA ASP A 49 -17.80 10.59 -12.22
C ASP A 49 -16.61 9.81 -11.61
N ALA A 50 -16.05 8.90 -12.41
CA ALA A 50 -14.97 7.99 -12.02
C ALA A 50 -13.74 8.70 -11.47
N GLU A 51 -13.43 9.92 -11.93
CA GLU A 51 -12.31 10.73 -11.44
C GLU A 51 -12.49 11.09 -9.97
N ARG A 52 -13.64 11.69 -9.63
CA ARG A 52 -13.98 12.01 -8.23
C ARG A 52 -14.02 10.77 -7.34
N VAL A 53 -14.45 9.63 -7.86
CA VAL A 53 -14.44 8.36 -7.10
C VAL A 53 -13.02 7.87 -6.85
N ALA A 54 -12.13 7.99 -7.85
CA ALA A 54 -10.71 7.64 -7.69
C ALA A 54 -10.03 8.53 -6.66
N GLU A 55 -10.23 9.86 -6.73
CA GLU A 55 -9.69 10.81 -5.77
C GLU A 55 -10.13 10.51 -4.34
N ALA A 56 -11.44 10.32 -4.13
CA ALA A 56 -11.98 9.98 -2.81
C ALA A 56 -11.42 8.66 -2.27
N TRP A 57 -11.14 7.69 -3.14
CA TRP A 57 -10.49 6.43 -2.74
C TRP A 57 -9.01 6.64 -2.36
N MET A 58 -8.26 7.40 -3.16
CA MET A 58 -6.85 7.70 -2.88
C MET A 58 -6.68 8.48 -1.58
N ASP A 59 -7.53 9.49 -1.32
CA ASP A 59 -7.49 10.29 -0.10
C ASP A 59 -7.81 9.43 1.14
N ALA A 60 -8.79 8.54 1.02
CA ALA A 60 -9.16 7.65 2.11
C ALA A 60 -8.05 6.63 2.43
N ASP A 61 -7.38 6.09 1.41
CA ASP A 61 -6.25 5.18 1.61
C ASP A 61 -5.01 5.90 2.17
N ALA A 62 -4.67 7.07 1.64
CA ALA A 62 -3.51 7.86 2.06
C ALA A 62 -3.60 8.36 3.52
N THR A 63 -4.81 8.51 4.05
CA THR A 63 -5.05 8.95 5.44
C THR A 63 -5.31 7.80 6.41
N ALA A 64 -5.33 6.55 5.92
CA ALA A 64 -5.48 5.39 6.77
C ALA A 64 -4.22 5.21 7.65
N PRO A 65 -4.38 4.84 8.94
CA PRO A 65 -3.24 4.50 9.79
C PRO A 65 -2.43 3.33 9.21
N VAL A 66 -1.11 3.45 9.21
CA VAL A 66 -0.18 2.40 8.76
C VAL A 66 0.41 1.68 9.97
N ASP A 67 0.44 0.36 9.93
CA ASP A 67 1.22 -0.44 10.88
C ASP A 67 2.70 -0.39 10.51
N LEU A 68 3.50 0.35 11.28
CA LEU A 68 4.92 0.53 11.05
C LEU A 68 5.76 -0.71 11.41
N GLN A 69 5.17 -1.68 12.13
CA GLN A 69 5.80 -2.93 12.54
C GLN A 69 5.54 -4.09 11.58
N HIS A 70 4.45 -4.08 10.82
CA HIS A 70 4.13 -5.19 9.91
C HIS A 70 3.95 -4.74 8.45
N GLY A 71 4.15 -3.46 8.17
CA GLY A 71 3.84 -2.87 6.87
C GLY A 71 2.35 -2.56 6.74
N SER A 72 1.98 -1.84 5.68
CA SER A 72 0.59 -1.46 5.45
C SER A 72 -0.29 -2.70 5.21
N SER A 73 -1.09 -3.07 6.20
CA SER A 73 -2.20 -4.00 6.05
C SER A 73 -3.44 -3.25 5.53
N SER A 74 -3.35 -2.52 4.41
CA SER A 74 -4.53 -1.91 3.77
C SER A 74 -5.36 -2.94 2.99
N SER A 75 -5.76 -4.03 3.66
CA SER A 75 -6.79 -4.97 3.20
C SER A 75 -8.02 -4.80 4.09
N GLY A 76 -8.68 -3.65 3.99
CA GLY A 76 -9.60 -3.19 5.04
C GLY A 76 -10.92 -2.59 4.62
N ARG A 77 -11.37 -2.66 3.36
CA ARG A 77 -12.78 -2.32 3.04
C ARG A 77 -13.30 -3.02 1.80
N ARG A 78 -14.03 -4.11 2.01
CA ARG A 78 -14.92 -4.70 0.99
C ARG A 78 -16.11 -3.75 0.79
N SER A 79 -15.95 -2.73 -0.04
CA SER A 79 -17.08 -2.21 -0.81
C SER A 79 -17.06 -2.98 -2.13
N SER A 80 -18.23 -3.39 -2.62
CA SER A 80 -18.40 -4.11 -3.89
C SER A 80 -17.74 -3.38 -5.06
N THR A 81 -16.46 -3.65 -5.27
CA THR A 81 -15.75 -3.30 -6.50
C THR A 81 -14.89 -4.52 -6.78
N THR A 82 -15.13 -5.14 -7.93
CA THR A 82 -14.35 -6.27 -8.39
C THR A 82 -12.89 -5.83 -8.47
N VAL A 83 -12.10 -6.28 -7.50
CA VAL A 83 -10.64 -6.26 -7.61
C VAL A 83 -10.30 -7.38 -8.59
N VAL A 84 -9.77 -7.00 -9.75
CA VAL A 84 -9.11 -7.91 -10.70
C VAL A 84 -7.66 -8.09 -10.33
#